data_AF-A0A8S1R6U2-F1
#
_entry.id   AF-A0A8S1R6U2-F1
#
_cell.length_a   1.000
_cell.length_b   1.000
_cell.length_c   1.000
_cell.angle_alpha   90.00
_cell.angle_beta   90.00
_cell.angle_gamma   90.00
#
_symmetry.space_group_name_H-M   'P 1'
#
loop_
_entity.id
_entity.type
_entity.pdbx_description
1 polymer ?
#
loop_
_entity_poly.entity_id
_entity_poly.type
_entity_poly.pdbx_seq_one_letter_code
_entity_poly.pdbx_strand_id
1 'polypeptide(L)'
;MKCEFIQAQSQQIYQKIATIMKPTCDVQNYVKTLILLGTNQVDDDWLSCKKRFEFAINRILLGNTDQNNYLFCEKILLKPFNKQTQLGRDLHSLLNNCLNFCKGENKCKRSKSGLTTAKVCDNTQLNNSTKIGALVKSFKEEYYKMIDTRPSLKSRMAEERANRHIEQIKEKIKRTNKTSYFISPRREQQEKAKSLNK
;
A
#
# COMPACT_ATOMS: atom_id res chain seq x y z
N MET A 1 24.63 -2.29 2.62
CA MET A 1 24.27 -2.84 1.30
C MET A 1 23.21 -2.05 0.53
N LYS A 2 21.91 -2.01 0.90
CA LYS A 2 20.89 -1.35 0.04
C LYS A 2 21.08 0.18 -0.11
N CYS A 3 21.52 0.88 0.94
CA CYS A 3 21.81 2.32 0.86
C CYS A 3 23.02 2.62 -0.04
N GLU A 4 24.10 1.86 0.09
CA GLU A 4 25.33 2.01 -0.71
C GLU A 4 25.05 1.83 -2.20
N PHE A 5 24.19 0.87 -2.55
CA PHE A 5 23.77 0.65 -3.93
C PHE A 5 22.98 1.83 -4.50
N ILE A 6 21.97 2.34 -3.77
CA ILE A 6 21.19 3.51 -4.18
C ILE A 6 22.10 4.74 -4.30
N GLN A 7 23.04 4.89 -3.36
CA GLN A 7 23.98 6.01 -3.35
C GLN A 7 24.92 5.96 -4.56
N ALA A 8 25.54 4.81 -4.83
CA ALA A 8 26.38 4.63 -6.02
C ALA A 8 25.60 4.84 -7.33
N GLN A 9 24.39 4.28 -7.44
CA GLN A 9 23.52 4.48 -8.59
C GLN A 9 23.18 5.96 -8.80
N SER A 10 22.88 6.68 -7.71
CA SER A 10 22.55 8.10 -7.76
C SER A 10 23.72 8.97 -8.21
N GLN A 11 24.94 8.68 -7.76
CA GLN A 11 26.15 9.39 -8.17
C GLN A 11 26.44 9.23 -9.66
N GLN A 12 26.34 8.00 -10.19
CA GLN A 12 26.50 7.74 -11.63
C GLN A 12 25.46 8.48 -12.47
N ILE A 13 24.20 8.51 -12.02
CA ILE A 13 23.12 9.24 -12.68
C ILE A 13 23.36 10.75 -12.61
N TYR A 14 23.83 11.27 -11.46
CA TYR A 14 24.09 12.69 -11.28
C TYR A 14 25.17 13.20 -12.24
N GLN A 15 26.24 12.44 -12.46
CA GLN A 15 27.28 12.78 -13.45
C GLN A 15 26.70 12.98 -14.86
N LYS A 16 25.73 12.15 -15.25
CA LYS A 16 25.02 12.28 -16.55
C LYS A 16 24.07 13.47 -16.57
N ILE A 17 23.41 13.77 -15.46
CA ILE A 17 22.44 14.87 -15.35
C ILE A 17 23.12 16.23 -15.29
N ALA A 18 24.27 16.34 -14.63
CA ALA A 18 24.97 17.59 -14.38
C ALA A 18 25.27 18.37 -15.68
N THR A 19 25.67 17.63 -16.72
CA THR A 19 26.06 18.15 -18.04
C THR A 19 24.87 18.52 -18.93
N ILE A 20 23.65 18.10 -18.58
CA ILE A 20 22.46 18.34 -19.40
C ILE A 20 21.96 19.77 -19.20
N MET A 21 21.90 20.52 -20.30
CA MET A 21 21.31 21.86 -20.36
C MET A 21 19.78 21.80 -20.46
N LYS A 22 19.25 20.95 -21.34
CA LYS A 22 17.81 20.78 -21.56
C LYS A 22 17.43 19.30 -21.44
N PRO A 23 16.76 18.87 -20.36
CA PRO A 23 16.37 17.49 -20.17
C PRO A 23 15.21 17.12 -21.09
N THR A 24 15.10 15.84 -21.41
CA THR A 24 13.88 15.26 -21.98
C THR A 24 12.81 15.18 -20.89
N CYS A 25 11.54 15.11 -21.30
CA CYS A 25 10.40 15.13 -20.38
C CYS A 25 10.43 14.00 -19.34
N ASP A 26 10.84 12.80 -19.74
CA ASP A 26 11.04 11.64 -18.85
C ASP A 26 12.09 11.93 -17.78
N VAL A 27 13.27 12.42 -18.17
CA VAL A 27 14.37 12.76 -17.26
C VAL A 27 13.94 13.83 -16.27
N GLN A 28 13.34 14.92 -16.76
CA GLN A 28 12.88 16.01 -15.90
C GLN A 28 11.83 15.52 -14.89
N ASN A 29 10.86 14.72 -15.34
CA ASN A 29 9.80 14.21 -14.47
C ASN A 29 10.34 13.26 -13.40
N TYR A 30 11.22 12.34 -13.74
CA TYR A 30 11.78 11.42 -12.73
C TYR A 30 12.68 12.14 -11.73
N VAL A 31 13.47 13.13 -12.16
CA VAL A 31 14.27 13.97 -11.25
C VAL A 31 13.37 14.74 -10.30
N LYS A 32 12.32 15.42 -10.81
CA LYS A 32 11.35 16.13 -9.96
C LYS A 32 10.66 15.18 -8.97
N THR A 33 10.33 13.98 -9.40
CA THR A 33 9.69 12.96 -8.55
C THR A 33 10.61 12.51 -7.42
N LEU A 34 11.90 12.29 -7.70
CA LEU A 34 12.90 11.97 -6.69
C LEU A 34 13.11 13.11 -5.69
N ILE A 35 13.11 14.36 -6.16
CA ILE A 35 13.19 15.54 -5.29
C ILE A 35 11.98 15.61 -4.38
N LEU A 36 10.77 15.51 -4.94
CA LEU A 36 9.53 15.50 -4.18
C LEU A 36 9.52 14.42 -3.10
N LEU A 37 10.01 13.21 -3.43
CA LEU A 37 10.11 12.10 -2.49
C LEU A 37 11.04 12.44 -1.31
N GLY A 38 12.17 13.10 -1.56
CA GLY A 38 13.16 13.41 -0.52
C GLY A 38 12.93 14.70 0.26
N THR A 39 12.33 15.71 -0.36
CA THR A 39 12.29 17.08 0.20
C THR A 39 10.88 17.60 0.44
N ASN A 40 9.85 16.91 -0.04
CA ASN A 40 8.46 17.37 -0.05
C ASN A 40 8.24 18.68 -0.83
N GLN A 41 9.18 19.06 -1.70
CA GLN A 41 9.11 20.25 -2.52
C GLN A 41 9.08 19.87 -4.01
N VAL A 42 8.37 20.66 -4.80
CA VAL A 42 8.39 20.57 -6.26
C VAL A 42 9.14 21.79 -6.77
N ASP A 43 10.20 21.56 -7.53
CA ASP A 43 10.92 22.62 -8.25
C ASP A 43 10.65 22.48 -9.75
N ASP A 44 10.32 23.59 -10.40
CA ASP A 44 10.08 23.59 -11.84
C ASP A 44 11.32 23.93 -12.66
N ASP A 45 12.26 24.68 -12.07
CA ASP A 45 13.53 25.03 -12.68
C ASP A 45 14.51 23.85 -12.72
N TRP A 46 14.98 23.52 -13.92
CA TRP A 46 15.91 22.42 -14.14
C TRP A 46 17.24 22.62 -13.41
N LEU A 47 17.77 23.85 -13.37
CA LEU A 47 19.04 24.12 -12.72
C LEU A 47 18.95 23.86 -11.21
N SER A 48 17.84 24.29 -10.60
CA SER A 48 17.52 24.03 -9.20
C SER A 48 17.31 22.54 -8.93
N CYS A 49 16.61 21.82 -9.83
CA CYS A 49 16.46 20.38 -9.73
C CYS A 49 17.81 19.65 -9.67
N LYS A 50 18.77 20.03 -10.53
CA LYS A 50 20.11 19.42 -10.52
C LYS A 50 20.78 19.59 -9.16
N LYS A 51 20.80 20.80 -8.61
CA LYS A 51 21.44 21.10 -7.31
C LYS A 51 20.80 20.33 -6.15
N ARG A 52 19.49 20.07 -6.22
CA ARG A 52 18.73 19.42 -5.15
C ARG A 52 18.70 17.90 -5.24
N PHE A 53 19.13 17.33 -6.36
CA PHE A 53 19.05 15.90 -6.61
C PHE A 53 19.78 15.08 -5.54
N GLU A 54 21.07 15.32 -5.32
CA GLU A 54 21.85 14.57 -4.33
C GLU A 54 21.34 14.78 -2.90
N PHE A 55 20.95 16.00 -2.57
CA PHE A 55 20.34 16.32 -1.28
C PHE A 55 19.06 15.50 -1.04
N ALA A 56 18.19 15.40 -2.05
CA ALA A 56 16.97 14.61 -1.97
C ALA A 56 17.27 13.13 -1.75
N ILE A 57 18.23 12.55 -2.48
CA ILE A 57 18.64 11.14 -2.31
C ILE A 57 19.13 10.91 -0.88
N ASN A 58 19.97 11.79 -0.34
CA ASN A 58 20.45 11.68 1.04
C ASN A 58 19.28 11.73 2.04
N ARG A 59 18.28 12.60 1.84
CA ARG A 59 17.09 12.64 2.72
C ARG A 59 16.25 11.37 2.64
N ILE A 60 16.12 10.79 1.45
CA ILE A 60 15.42 9.50 1.26
C ILE A 60 16.14 8.40 2.05
N LEU A 61 17.47 8.33 1.95
CA LEU A 61 18.29 7.33 2.63
C LEU A 61 18.30 7.49 4.16
N LEU A 62 18.07 8.70 4.67
CA LEU A 62 17.82 8.96 6.09
C LEU A 62 16.42 8.52 6.57
N GLY A 63 15.55 8.06 5.66
CA GLY A 63 14.23 7.51 5.98
C GLY A 63 13.18 8.56 6.34
N ASN A 64 13.40 9.85 6.05
CA ASN A 64 12.50 10.96 6.43
C ASN A 64 11.45 11.30 5.35
N THR A 65 10.98 10.29 4.63
CA THR A 65 10.03 10.43 3.53
C THR A 65 8.58 10.54 4.03
N ASP A 66 7.82 11.52 3.54
CA ASP A 66 6.39 11.64 3.82
C ASP A 66 5.57 10.54 3.13
N GLN A 67 4.55 10.02 3.82
CA GLN A 67 3.73 8.91 3.30
C GLN A 67 2.88 9.31 2.09
N ASN A 68 2.36 10.54 2.03
CA ASN A 68 1.60 11.01 0.87
C ASN A 68 2.50 11.14 -0.36
N ASN A 69 3.72 11.63 -0.17
CA ASN A 69 4.70 11.74 -1.23
C ASN A 69 5.18 10.37 -1.72
N TYR A 70 5.37 9.41 -0.81
CA TYR A 70 5.61 8.01 -1.18
C TYR A 70 4.50 7.47 -2.10
N LEU A 71 3.24 7.61 -1.71
CA LEU A 71 2.09 7.11 -2.49
C LEU A 71 1.96 7.81 -3.85
N PHE A 72 2.25 9.11 -3.90
CA PHE A 72 2.25 9.86 -5.15
C PHE A 72 3.34 9.36 -6.11
N CYS A 73 4.57 9.19 -5.60
CA CYS A 73 5.69 8.70 -6.39
C CYS A 73 5.48 7.25 -6.87
N GLU A 74 4.85 6.41 -6.06
CA GLU A 74 4.45 5.04 -6.45
C GLU A 74 3.46 5.06 -7.63
N LYS A 75 2.50 5.99 -7.64
CA LYS A 75 1.57 6.17 -8.77
C LYS A 75 2.25 6.68 -10.04
N ILE A 76 3.33 7.46 -9.93
CA ILE A 76 4.09 7.91 -11.10
C ILE A 76 4.73 6.74 -11.84
N LEU A 77 5.23 5.73 -11.12
CA LEU A 77 5.78 4.51 -11.75
C LEU A 77 4.74 3.72 -12.55
N LEU A 78 3.45 3.85 -12.22
CA LEU A 78 2.36 3.20 -12.95
C LEU A 78 2.01 3.89 -14.28
N LYS A 79 2.58 5.09 -14.53
CA LYS A 79 2.40 5.83 -15.79
C LYS A 79 3.67 5.70 -16.63
N PRO A 80 3.78 4.66 -17.47
CA PRO A 80 4.96 4.51 -18.31
C PRO A 80 5.06 5.67 -19.31
N PHE A 81 6.28 6.13 -19.57
CA PHE A 81 6.55 6.97 -20.72
C PHE A 81 6.64 6.08 -21.97
N ASN A 82 5.84 6.38 -23.00
CA ASN A 82 5.84 5.62 -24.25
C ASN A 82 7.20 5.60 -24.97
N LYS A 83 8.06 6.60 -24.71
CA LYS A 83 9.47 6.63 -25.14
C LYS A 83 10.33 7.12 -23.98
N GLN A 84 11.25 6.28 -23.51
CA GLN A 84 12.23 6.63 -22.49
C GLN A 84 13.65 6.61 -23.07
N THR A 85 14.38 7.68 -22.79
CA THR A 85 15.83 7.72 -22.96
C THR A 85 16.51 6.70 -22.04
N GLN A 86 17.77 6.33 -22.31
CA GLN A 86 18.50 5.45 -21.40
C GLN A 86 18.61 6.06 -20.01
N LEU A 87 18.86 7.37 -19.91
CA LEU A 87 18.90 8.09 -18.64
C LEU A 87 17.54 8.08 -17.93
N GLY A 88 16.44 8.20 -18.67
CA GLY A 88 15.09 8.05 -18.14
C GLY A 88 14.84 6.67 -17.52
N ARG A 89 15.33 5.60 -18.15
CA ARG A 89 15.25 4.23 -17.60
C ARG A 89 16.10 4.08 -16.34
N ASP A 90 17.32 4.62 -16.34
CA ASP A 90 18.21 4.62 -15.18
C ASP A 90 17.55 5.33 -13.99
N LEU A 91 16.94 6.49 -14.23
CA LEU A 91 16.20 7.27 -13.24
C LEU A 91 14.94 6.57 -12.74
N HIS A 92 14.19 5.91 -13.63
CA HIS A 92 13.06 5.08 -13.26
C HIS A 92 13.50 3.94 -12.32
N SER A 93 14.61 3.27 -12.65
CA SER A 93 15.19 2.24 -11.78
C SER A 93 15.58 2.81 -10.42
N LEU A 94 16.23 3.98 -10.38
CA LEU A 94 16.61 4.63 -9.12
C LEU A 94 15.38 4.95 -8.28
N LEU A 95 14.34 5.54 -8.87
CA LEU A 95 13.08 5.83 -8.18
C LEU A 95 12.42 4.57 -7.59
N ASN A 96 12.38 3.48 -8.36
CA ASN A 96 11.87 2.21 -7.86
C ASN A 96 12.70 1.67 -6.67
N ASN A 97 14.03 1.78 -6.74
CA ASN A 97 14.91 1.37 -5.64
C ASN A 97 14.70 2.22 -4.38
N CYS A 98 14.58 3.54 -4.53
CA CYS A 98 14.25 4.46 -3.45
C CYS A 98 12.90 4.12 -2.80
N LEU A 99 11.86 3.87 -3.58
CA LEU A 99 10.55 3.50 -3.04
C LEU A 99 10.59 2.15 -2.31
N ASN A 100 11.27 1.15 -2.88
CA ASN A 100 11.43 -0.13 -2.20
C ASN A 100 12.22 -0.01 -0.88
N PHE A 101 13.20 0.90 -0.82
CA PHE A 101 13.89 1.25 0.41
C PHE A 101 12.93 1.88 1.43
N CYS A 102 12.18 2.92 1.06
CA CYS A 102 11.18 3.55 1.92
C CYS A 102 10.12 2.56 2.42
N LYS A 103 9.70 1.61 1.58
CA LYS A 103 8.74 0.54 1.96
C LYS A 103 9.31 -0.39 3.02
N GLY A 104 10.60 -0.69 2.98
CA GLY A 104 11.31 -1.45 4.01
C GLY A 104 11.38 -0.68 5.33
N GLU A 105 11.78 0.59 5.29
CA GLU A 105 11.86 1.47 6.45
C GLU A 105 10.49 1.71 7.11
N ASN A 106 9.43 1.93 6.33
CA ASN A 106 8.08 2.12 6.85
C ASN A 106 7.53 0.87 7.55
N LYS A 107 7.92 -0.34 7.11
CA LYS A 107 7.61 -1.58 7.84
C LYS A 107 8.34 -1.63 9.18
N CYS A 108 9.63 -1.29 9.22
CA CYS A 108 10.42 -1.27 10.45
C CYS A 108 9.94 -0.22 11.45
N LYS A 109 9.56 0.99 11.00
CA LYS A 109 8.99 2.04 11.85
C LYS A 109 7.65 1.64 12.47
N ARG A 110 6.79 0.97 11.69
CA ARG A 110 5.49 0.47 12.16
C ARG A 110 5.63 -0.66 13.19
N SER A 111 6.71 -1.44 13.14
CA SER A 111 7.05 -2.43 14.18
C SER A 111 7.59 -1.79 15.46
N LYS A 112 8.24 -0.62 15.39
CA LYS A 112 8.75 0.11 16.56
C LYS A 112 7.69 0.98 17.24
N SER A 113 6.64 1.42 16.53
CA SER A 113 5.52 2.15 17.13
C SER A 113 4.59 1.26 17.99
N GLY A 114 4.89 -0.04 18.13
CA GLY A 114 4.25 -0.95 19.07
C GLY A 114 4.87 -0.96 20.48
N LEU A 115 5.95 -0.21 20.73
CA LEU A 115 6.46 0.05 22.09
C LEU A 115 5.73 1.27 22.70
N THR A 116 4.42 1.15 22.88
CA THR A 116 3.72 1.93 23.90
C THR A 116 3.21 0.94 24.93
N THR A 117 3.83 0.99 26.11
CA THR A 117 3.36 0.50 27.41
C THR A 117 1.95 -0.10 27.42
N ALA A 118 1.83 -1.37 27.08
CA ALA A 118 0.69 -2.19 27.45
C ALA A 118 1.27 -3.45 28.09
N LYS A 119 0.95 -3.61 29.38
CA LYS A 119 1.36 -4.73 30.22
C LYS A 119 1.24 -6.04 29.45
N VAL A 120 2.29 -6.84 29.53
CA VAL A 120 2.28 -8.26 29.16
C VAL A 120 1.14 -8.92 29.95
N CYS A 121 0.03 -9.18 29.28
CA CYS A 121 -0.90 -10.22 29.70
C CYS A 121 -0.41 -11.49 29.04
N ASP A 122 -0.08 -12.47 29.88
CA ASP A 122 0.30 -13.82 29.53
C ASP A 122 -0.63 -14.40 28.45
N ASN A 123 -0.02 -14.87 27.36
CA ASN A 123 -0.68 -15.70 26.37
C ASN A 123 -0.74 -17.14 26.90
N THR A 124 -1.60 -17.40 27.86
CA THR A 124 -2.14 -18.76 28.03
C THR A 124 -3.30 -18.90 27.04
N GLN A 125 -3.09 -19.82 26.09
CA GLN A 125 -4.10 -20.55 25.31
C GLN A 125 -5.37 -19.78 24.93
N LEU A 126 -5.64 -19.55 23.64
CA LEU A 126 -7.03 -19.59 23.18
C LEU A 126 -7.13 -19.88 21.67
N ASN A 127 -7.61 -21.12 21.46
CA ASN A 127 -8.15 -21.74 20.26
C ASN A 127 -8.67 -20.83 19.15
N ASN A 128 -8.28 -21.23 17.93
CA ASN A 128 -8.83 -20.79 16.66
C ASN A 128 -10.31 -21.21 16.53
N SER A 129 -11.25 -20.26 16.60
CA SER A 129 -12.51 -20.30 15.82
C SER A 129 -13.44 -19.09 16.06
N THR A 130 -13.28 -18.32 17.14
CA THR A 130 -14.29 -17.28 17.51
C THR A 130 -13.92 -15.84 17.12
N LYS A 131 -12.76 -15.59 16.50
CA LYS A 131 -12.24 -14.22 16.29
C LYS A 131 -12.84 -13.45 15.12
N ILE A 132 -13.37 -14.11 14.08
CA ILE A 132 -13.86 -13.40 12.88
C ILE A 132 -15.14 -12.59 13.17
N GLY A 133 -16.08 -13.14 13.94
CA GLY A 133 -17.33 -12.45 14.27
C GLY A 133 -17.13 -11.20 15.14
N ALA A 134 -16.19 -11.26 16.10
CA ALA A 134 -15.86 -10.14 16.97
C ALA A 134 -15.12 -9.01 16.23
N LEU A 135 -14.19 -9.36 15.33
CA LEU A 135 -13.48 -8.40 14.48
C LEU A 135 -14.42 -7.67 13.51
N VAL A 136 -15.39 -8.37 12.91
CA VAL A 136 -16.36 -7.74 12.00
C VAL A 136 -17.29 -6.79 12.75
N LYS A 137 -17.66 -7.09 14.00
CA LYS A 137 -18.50 -6.22 14.83
C LYS A 137 -17.76 -4.95 15.25
N SER A 138 -16.49 -5.06 15.68
CA SER A 138 -15.69 -3.90 16.07
C SER A 138 -15.40 -2.96 14.89
N PHE A 139 -15.10 -3.51 13.71
CA PHE A 139 -14.80 -2.72 12.52
C PHE A 139 -16.05 -1.94 12.05
N LYS A 140 -17.23 -2.55 12.16
CA LYS A 140 -18.49 -1.90 11.82
C LYS A 140 -18.79 -0.73 12.75
N GLU A 141 -18.66 -0.92 14.06
CA GLU A 141 -18.91 0.14 15.05
C GLU A 141 -17.92 1.30 14.94
N GLU A 142 -16.64 1.01 14.68
CA GLU A 142 -15.60 2.03 14.50
C GLU A 142 -15.81 2.83 13.20
N TYR A 143 -16.23 2.16 12.12
CA TYR A 143 -16.59 2.81 10.86
C TYR A 143 -17.80 3.74 11.00
N TYR A 144 -18.85 3.33 11.72
CA TYR A 144 -20.02 4.20 11.96
C TYR A 144 -19.67 5.41 12.84
N LYS A 145 -18.83 5.26 13.86
CA LYS A 145 -18.31 6.41 14.65
C LYS A 145 -17.50 7.38 13.81
N MET A 146 -16.76 6.88 12.83
CA MET A 146 -15.96 7.71 11.92
C MET A 146 -16.82 8.47 10.91
N ILE A 147 -17.98 7.93 10.55
CA ILE A 147 -18.97 8.59 9.70
C ILE A 147 -19.74 9.66 10.48
N ASP A 148 -20.15 9.38 11.72
CA ASP A 148 -20.92 10.33 12.55
C ASP A 148 -20.11 11.59 12.95
N THR A 149 -18.78 11.50 12.97
CA THR A 149 -17.89 12.60 13.39
C THR A 149 -17.50 13.56 12.25
N ARG A 150 -17.99 13.36 11.02
CA ARG A 150 -17.67 14.23 9.87
C ARG A 150 -18.94 14.75 9.18
N PRO A 151 -19.36 16.00 9.44
CA PRO A 151 -20.58 16.58 8.85
C PRO A 151 -20.54 16.71 7.31
N SER A 152 -19.35 16.69 6.70
CA SER A 152 -19.13 16.96 5.27
C SER A 152 -19.09 15.73 4.36
N LEU A 153 -19.25 14.51 4.90
CA LEU A 153 -19.22 13.26 4.12
C LEU A 153 -20.59 12.59 3.96
N LYS A 154 -21.70 13.28 4.23
CA LYS A 154 -23.03 12.89 3.73
C LYS A 154 -23.18 13.19 2.24
N SER A 155 -22.29 12.63 1.42
CA SER A 155 -22.56 12.53 -0.02
C SER A 155 -23.46 11.32 -0.22
N ARG A 156 -24.73 11.56 -0.55
CA ARG A 156 -25.74 10.54 -0.89
C ARG A 156 -25.19 9.46 -1.84
N MET A 157 -24.27 9.83 -2.72
CA MET A 157 -23.62 8.93 -3.68
C MET A 157 -22.66 7.91 -3.06
N ALA A 158 -21.99 8.24 -1.95
CA ALA A 158 -21.09 7.30 -1.27
C ALA A 158 -21.88 6.24 -0.52
N GLU A 159 -22.98 6.65 0.13
CA GLU A 159 -23.93 5.76 0.79
C GLU A 159 -24.64 4.85 -0.21
N GLU A 160 -25.05 5.39 -1.37
CA GLU A 160 -25.64 4.59 -2.46
C GLU A 160 -24.66 3.55 -3.02
N ARG A 161 -23.38 3.91 -3.17
CA ARG A 161 -22.34 3.01 -3.68
C ARG A 161 -22.02 1.90 -2.69
N ALA A 162 -21.96 2.22 -1.40
CA ALA A 162 -21.79 1.24 -0.32
C ALA A 162 -22.99 0.29 -0.26
N ASN A 163 -24.22 0.81 -0.34
CA ASN A 163 -25.44 0.01 -0.34
C ASN A 163 -25.54 -0.93 -1.55
N ARG A 164 -25.17 -0.46 -2.76
CA ARG A 164 -25.09 -1.34 -3.95
C ARG A 164 -24.06 -2.45 -3.78
N HIS A 165 -22.90 -2.16 -3.20
CA HIS A 165 -21.87 -3.17 -2.97
C HIS A 165 -22.29 -4.21 -1.92
N ILE A 166 -23.00 -3.77 -0.88
CA ILE A 166 -23.58 -4.66 0.14
C ILE A 166 -24.64 -5.58 -0.47
N GLU A 167 -25.53 -5.08 -1.33
CA GLU A 167 -26.53 -5.91 -2.00
C GLU A 167 -25.89 -6.93 -2.95
N GLN A 168 -24.84 -6.55 -3.70
CA GLN A 168 -24.09 -7.48 -4.54
C GLN A 168 -23.43 -8.61 -3.73
N ILE A 169 -22.93 -8.31 -2.53
CA ILE A 169 -22.37 -9.31 -1.63
C ILE A 169 -23.47 -10.23 -1.09
N LYS A 170 -24.62 -9.70 -0.66
CA LYS A 170 -25.77 -10.50 -0.23
C LYS A 170 -26.27 -11.42 -1.34
N GLU A 171 -26.31 -10.94 -2.58
CA GLU A 171 -26.75 -11.73 -3.72
C GLU A 171 -25.75 -12.85 -4.04
N LYS A 172 -24.44 -12.56 -3.97
CA LYS A 172 -23.40 -13.59 -4.06
C LYS A 172 -23.55 -14.64 -2.97
N ILE A 173 -23.75 -14.25 -1.71
CA ILE A 173 -23.96 -15.20 -0.60
C ILE A 173 -25.23 -16.04 -0.81
N LYS A 174 -26.33 -15.44 -1.29
CA LYS A 174 -27.56 -16.18 -1.63
C LYS A 174 -27.32 -17.20 -2.75
N ARG A 175 -26.54 -16.84 -3.77
CA ARG A 175 -26.17 -17.77 -4.86
C ARG A 175 -25.27 -18.90 -4.35
N THR A 176 -24.29 -18.59 -3.50
CA THR A 176 -23.42 -19.60 -2.88
C THR A 176 -24.17 -20.52 -1.91
N ASN A 177 -25.20 -20.02 -1.22
CA ASN A 177 -26.06 -20.83 -0.36
C ASN A 177 -27.08 -21.68 -1.14
N LYS A 178 -27.45 -21.29 -2.37
CA LYS A 178 -28.27 -22.14 -3.26
C LYS A 178 -27.49 -23.32 -3.85
N THR A 179 -26.15 -23.27 -3.86
CA THR A 179 -25.28 -24.40 -4.24
C THR A 179 -24.88 -25.27 -3.04
N SER A 180 -25.43 -25.04 -1.85
CA SER A 180 -25.31 -25.95 -0.70
C SER A 180 -26.30 -27.13 -0.80
N TYR A 181 -26.23 -27.86 -1.92
CA TYR A 181 -26.55 -29.28 -1.93
C TYR A 181 -25.24 -30.05 -1.71
N PHE A 182 -24.64 -29.85 -0.55
CA PHE A 182 -23.70 -30.82 -0.01
C PHE A 182 -24.42 -31.53 1.13
N ILE A 183 -25.06 -32.62 0.73
CA ILE A 183 -25.43 -33.72 1.61
C ILE A 183 -24.17 -34.11 2.37
N SER A 184 -24.19 -33.95 3.69
CA SER A 184 -23.11 -34.43 4.55
C SER A 184 -23.14 -35.97 4.52
N PRO A 185 -22.07 -36.68 4.09
CA PRO A 185 -22.08 -38.15 3.96
C PRO A 185 -22.23 -38.91 5.29
N ARG A 186 -22.34 -38.21 6.42
CA ARG A 186 -22.47 -38.82 7.75
C ARG A 186 -23.90 -39.14 8.20
N ARG A 187 -24.94 -38.64 7.50
CA ARG A 187 -26.34 -39.02 7.83
C ARG A 187 -26.85 -40.23 7.05
N GLU A 188 -26.42 -40.44 5.80
CA GLU A 188 -26.91 -41.56 4.98
C GLU A 188 -26.39 -42.94 5.44
N GLN A 189 -25.24 -43.01 6.12
CA GLN A 189 -24.75 -44.28 6.68
C GLN A 189 -25.43 -44.66 8.01
N GLN A 190 -25.95 -43.70 8.78
CA GLN A 190 -26.68 -43.99 10.01
C GLN A 190 -28.13 -44.47 9.78
N GLU A 191 -28.77 -44.07 8.68
CA GLU A 191 -30.10 -44.57 8.32
C GLU A 191 -30.05 -45.98 7.73
N LYS A 192 -29.01 -46.33 6.94
CA LYS A 192 -28.84 -47.70 6.42
C LYS A 192 -28.49 -48.73 7.50
N ALA A 193 -27.80 -48.34 8.58
CA ALA A 193 -27.50 -49.24 9.69
C ALA A 193 -28.72 -49.51 10.61
N LYS A 194 -29.74 -48.64 10.60
CA LYS A 194 -30.98 -48.85 11.37
C LYS A 194 -32.04 -49.65 10.60
N SER A 195 -31.97 -49.73 9.27
CA SER A 195 -32.90 -50.52 8.45
C SER A 195 -32.50 -51.99 8.25
N LEU A 196 -31.32 -52.40 8.69
CA LEU A 196 -30.81 -53.79 8.57
C LEU A 196 -30.95 -54.62 9.87
N ASN A 197 -31.57 -54.05 10.90
CA ASN A 197 -31.86 -54.72 12.18
C ASN A 197 -33.37 -54.73 12.50
N LYS A 198 -34.20 -54.97 11.47
CA LYS A 198 -35.61 -55.32 11.62
C LYS A 198 -35.97 -56.49 10.71
#